data_AF-A0A4U6BDR0-F1
#
_entry.id   AF-A0A4U6BDR0-F1
#
_cell.length_a   1.000
_cell.length_b   1.000
_cell.length_c   1.000
_cell.angle_alpha   90.00
_cell.angle_beta   90.00
_cell.angle_gamma   90.00
#
_symmetry.space_group_name_H-M   'P 1'
#
loop_
_entity.id
_entity.type
_entity.pdbx_description
1 polymer ?
#
loop_
_entity_poly.entity_id
_entity_poly.type
_entity_poly.pdbx_seq_one_letter_code
_entity_poly.pdbx_strand_id
1 'polypeptide(L)'
;MVNATLPTKAESMPESFISRMTRLYIELDTIGSRVGTMPDDAMDHITDAASIVRKAIIEAPVKTENDIAGKFRFAAILIEDPHGIICDEEDAAAIAVRELFKFREEEWAAMRAEARS
;
A
#
# COMPACT_ATOMS: atom_id res chain seq x y z
N MET A 1 -8.51 -11.87 -37.13
CA MET A 1 -9.09 -11.71 -35.79
C MET A 1 -8.32 -12.63 -34.85
N VAL A 2 -7.26 -12.10 -34.21
CA VAL A 2 -6.46 -12.86 -33.25
C VAL A 2 -7.03 -12.63 -31.85
N ASN A 3 -7.66 -13.66 -31.29
CA ASN A 3 -8.09 -13.67 -29.90
C ASN A 3 -6.83 -13.77 -29.03
N ALA A 4 -6.39 -12.64 -28.49
CA ALA A 4 -5.41 -12.62 -27.41
C ALA A 4 -6.13 -13.07 -26.13
N THR A 5 -6.23 -14.38 -25.94
CA THR A 5 -6.54 -14.95 -24.62
C THR A 5 -5.43 -14.50 -23.68
N LEU A 6 -5.71 -13.47 -22.88
CA LEU A 6 -4.89 -13.06 -21.75
C LEU A 6 -4.58 -14.31 -20.91
N PRO A 7 -3.33 -14.55 -20.47
CA PRO A 7 -3.05 -15.68 -19.62
C PRO A 7 -3.83 -15.51 -18.31
N THR A 8 -4.87 -16.33 -18.17
CA THR A 8 -5.63 -16.57 -16.94
C THR A 8 -4.72 -17.31 -15.96
N LYS A 9 -3.77 -16.59 -15.33
CA LYS A 9 -3.04 -17.09 -14.17
C LYS A 9 -2.36 -15.97 -13.38
N ALA A 10 -3.17 -15.15 -12.72
CA ALA A 10 -2.74 -14.39 -11.55
C ALA A 10 -2.88 -15.23 -10.25
N GLU A 11 -2.97 -16.55 -10.36
CA GLU A 11 -2.79 -17.47 -9.22
C GLU A 11 -1.30 -17.86 -9.15
N SER A 12 -0.47 -17.16 -8.36
CA SER A 12 0.82 -17.74 -7.89
C SER A 12 1.64 -16.94 -6.87
N MET A 13 1.18 -15.82 -6.31
CA MET A 13 1.87 -15.18 -5.17
C MET A 13 0.86 -14.86 -4.07
N PRO A 14 1.08 -15.25 -2.80
CA PRO A 14 0.23 -14.79 -1.71
C PRO A 14 0.27 -13.27 -1.68
N GLU A 15 -0.91 -12.65 -1.73
CA GLU A 15 -1.04 -11.20 -1.77
C GLU A 15 -0.34 -10.58 -0.54
N SER A 16 0.55 -9.60 -0.76
CA SER A 16 1.28 -8.97 0.34
C SER A 16 0.32 -8.29 1.30
N PHE A 17 0.71 -8.19 2.57
CA PHE A 17 -0.07 -7.50 3.59
C PHE A 17 -0.41 -6.08 3.15
N ILE A 18 0.58 -5.36 2.62
CA ILE A 18 0.44 -3.99 2.11
C ILE A 18 -0.61 -3.93 1.00
N SER A 19 -0.54 -4.81 -0.02
CA SER A 19 -1.53 -4.83 -1.10
C SER A 19 -2.96 -5.07 -0.58
N ARG A 20 -3.13 -6.05 0.32
CA ARG A 20 -4.44 -6.35 0.91
C ARG A 20 -5.01 -5.17 1.69
N MET A 21 -4.17 -4.53 2.51
CA MET A 21 -4.59 -3.39 3.32
C MET A 21 -4.83 -2.15 2.48
N THR A 22 -4.05 -1.91 1.43
CA THR A 22 -4.33 -0.85 0.45
C THR A 22 -5.70 -1.03 -0.20
N ARG A 23 -6.08 -2.25 -0.59
CA ARG A 23 -7.42 -2.50 -1.13
C ARG A 23 -8.50 -2.19 -0.08
N LEU A 24 -8.30 -2.64 1.16
CA LEU A 24 -9.23 -2.35 2.25
C LEU A 24 -9.37 -0.84 2.49
N TYR A 25 -8.27 -0.09 2.46
CA TYR A 25 -8.28 1.36 2.59
C TYR A 25 -9.15 2.01 1.50
N ILE A 26 -8.92 1.66 0.24
CA ILE A 26 -9.69 2.20 -0.90
C ILE A 26 -11.19 1.90 -0.73
N GLU A 27 -11.53 0.70 -0.27
CA GLU A 27 -12.92 0.33 -0.03
C GLU A 27 -13.57 1.20 1.05
N LEU A 28 -12.87 1.44 2.17
CA LEU A 28 -13.34 2.30 3.25
C LEU A 28 -13.46 3.76 2.81
N ASP A 29 -12.48 4.25 2.06
CA ASP A 29 -12.43 5.64 1.59
C ASP A 29 -13.54 5.95 0.58
N THR A 30 -13.85 4.99 -0.30
CA THR A 30 -14.82 5.19 -1.40
C THR A 30 -16.24 4.71 -1.09
N ILE A 31 -16.50 4.19 0.12
CA ILE A 31 -17.82 3.62 0.45
C ILE A 31 -18.93 4.67 0.44
N GLY A 32 -18.65 5.89 0.91
CA GLY A 32 -19.62 6.99 0.94
C GLY A 32 -20.14 7.35 -0.45
N SER A 33 -19.24 7.36 -1.44
CA SER A 33 -19.58 7.61 -2.85
C SER A 33 -20.49 6.54 -3.46
N ARG A 34 -20.49 5.31 -2.91
CA ARG A 34 -21.28 4.18 -3.42
C ARG A 34 -22.62 4.02 -2.70
N VAL A 35 -22.65 4.27 -1.39
CA VAL A 35 -23.83 4.07 -0.55
C VAL A 35 -24.70 5.33 -0.43
N GLY A 36 -24.14 6.52 -0.68
CA GLY A 36 -24.86 7.79 -0.58
C GLY A 36 -24.94 8.29 0.86
N THR A 37 -26.07 8.89 1.25
CA THR A 37 -26.23 9.46 2.60
C THR A 37 -26.14 8.37 3.66
N MET A 38 -25.15 8.53 4.54
CA MET A 38 -24.88 7.64 5.66
C MET A 38 -25.10 8.41 6.97
N PRO A 39 -25.57 7.76 8.06
CA PRO A 39 -25.57 8.38 9.38
C PRO A 39 -24.16 8.82 9.78
N ASP A 40 -24.03 9.99 10.40
CA ASP A 40 -22.74 10.58 10.79
C ASP A 40 -21.89 9.61 11.64
N ASP A 41 -22.49 8.95 12.64
CA ASP A 41 -21.81 7.97 13.50
C ASP A 41 -21.16 6.82 12.71
N ALA A 42 -21.81 6.37 11.63
CA ALA A 42 -21.28 5.31 10.78
C ALA A 42 -20.14 5.83 9.89
N MET A 43 -20.24 7.08 9.42
CA MET A 43 -19.15 7.73 8.69
C MET A 43 -17.92 7.92 9.58
N ASP A 44 -18.10 8.36 10.82
CA ASP A 44 -17.02 8.53 11.79
C ASP A 44 -16.27 7.21 12.03
N HIS A 45 -16.98 6.11 12.24
CA HIS A 45 -16.36 4.79 12.41
C HIS A 45 -15.60 4.30 11.17
N ILE A 46 -16.07 4.64 9.97
CA ILE A 46 -15.38 4.30 8.72
C ILE A 46 -14.11 5.14 8.58
N THR A 47 -14.17 6.43 8.89
CA THR A 47 -13.00 7.32 8.88
C THR A 47 -11.95 6.86 9.89
N ASP A 48 -12.36 6.46 11.09
CA ASP A 48 -11.46 5.88 12.10
C ASP A 48 -10.81 4.59 11.61
N ALA A 49 -11.61 3.68 11.03
CA ALA A 49 -11.10 2.44 10.46
C ALA A 49 -10.11 2.70 9.32
N ALA A 50 -10.41 3.67 8.43
CA ALA A 50 -9.52 4.08 7.36
C ALA A 50 -8.19 4.59 7.93
N SER A 51 -8.22 5.42 8.97
CA SER A 51 -7.00 5.92 9.63
C SER A 51 -6.14 4.79 10.21
N ILE A 52 -6.76 3.81 10.90
CA ILE A 52 -6.05 2.64 11.43
C ILE A 52 -5.39 1.85 10.31
N VAL A 53 -6.12 1.60 9.21
CA VAL A 53 -5.59 0.87 8.05
C VAL A 53 -4.44 1.63 7.39
N ARG A 54 -4.55 2.96 7.20
CA ARG A 54 -3.45 3.77 6.65
C ARG A 54 -2.18 3.61 7.46
N LYS A 55 -2.25 3.78 8.79
CA LYS A 55 -1.09 3.62 9.68
C LYS A 55 -0.50 2.22 9.59
N ALA A 56 -1.35 1.19 9.57
CA ALA A 56 -0.89 -0.19 9.43
C ALA A 56 -0.13 -0.42 8.11
N ILE A 57 -0.53 0.20 7.01
CA ILE A 57 0.18 0.12 5.72
C ILE A 57 1.54 0.82 5.81
N ILE A 58 1.55 2.03 6.36
CA ILE A 58 2.76 2.87 6.50
C ILE A 58 3.80 2.20 7.40
N GLU A 59 3.37 1.59 8.50
CA GLU A 59 4.25 0.94 9.48
C GLU A 59 4.57 -0.53 9.13
N ALA A 60 3.91 -1.12 8.14
CA ALA A 60 4.13 -2.51 7.75
C ALA A 60 5.62 -2.79 7.43
N PRO A 61 6.22 -3.87 7.96
CA PRO A 61 7.60 -4.20 7.67
C PRO A 61 7.77 -4.59 6.19
N VAL A 62 8.89 -4.18 5.61
CA VAL A 62 9.30 -4.56 4.26
C VAL A 62 10.12 -5.84 4.30
N LYS A 63 9.73 -6.85 3.52
CA LYS A 63 10.49 -8.10 3.37
C LYS A 63 10.86 -8.41 1.93
N THR A 64 10.14 -7.80 0.98
CA THR A 64 10.29 -8.05 -0.45
C THR A 64 10.26 -6.73 -1.22
N GLU A 65 10.81 -6.72 -2.43
CA GLU A 65 10.67 -5.56 -3.34
C GLU A 65 9.20 -5.21 -3.61
N ASN A 66 8.31 -6.21 -3.61
CA ASN A 66 6.87 -6.00 -3.78
C ASN A 66 6.25 -5.22 -2.60
N ASP A 67 6.76 -5.39 -1.38
CA ASP A 67 6.31 -4.61 -0.22
C ASP A 67 6.69 -3.12 -0.38
N ILE A 68 7.92 -2.85 -0.85
CA ILE A 68 8.39 -1.49 -1.14
C ILE A 68 7.53 -0.84 -2.22
N ALA A 69 7.34 -1.55 -3.34
CA ALA A 69 6.49 -1.09 -4.42
C ALA A 69 5.04 -0.87 -3.94
N GLY A 70 4.55 -1.70 -3.03
CA GLY A 70 3.27 -1.52 -2.36
C GLY A 70 3.18 -0.21 -1.59
N LYS A 71 4.19 0.14 -0.78
CA LYS A 71 4.22 1.42 -0.06
C LYS A 71 4.22 2.62 -1.00
N PHE A 72 5.00 2.57 -2.09
CA PHE A 72 5.00 3.65 -3.08
C PHE A 72 3.65 3.82 -3.78
N ARG A 73 3.00 2.71 -4.17
CA ARG A 73 1.65 2.77 -4.74
C ARG A 73 0.64 3.34 -3.74
N PHE A 74 0.77 2.96 -2.48
CA PHE A 74 -0.09 3.50 -1.43
C PHE A 74 0.12 5.00 -1.21
N ALA A 75 1.37 5.47 -1.16
CA ALA A 75 1.65 6.90 -1.09
C ALA A 75 1.06 7.66 -2.30
N ALA A 76 1.16 7.10 -3.51
CA ALA A 76 0.53 7.68 -4.69
C ALA A 76 -1.00 7.78 -4.56
N ILE A 77 -1.66 6.77 -4.00
CA ILE A 77 -3.10 6.81 -3.72
C ILE A 77 -3.46 7.97 -2.79
N LEU A 78 -2.67 8.22 -1.74
CA LEU A 78 -2.93 9.35 -0.83
C LEU A 78 -2.74 10.71 -1.51
N ILE A 79 -1.75 10.83 -2.41
CA ILE A 79 -1.48 12.05 -3.17
C ILE A 79 -2.60 12.33 -4.19
N GLU A 80 -3.17 11.28 -4.77
CA GLU A 80 -4.24 11.36 -5.78
C GLU A 80 -5.64 11.56 -5.18
N ASP A 81 -5.76 11.64 -3.85
CA ASP A 81 -7.05 11.69 -3.16
C ASP A 81 -7.86 12.95 -3.56
N PRO A 82 -9.08 12.79 -4.12
CA PRO A 82 -9.89 13.92 -4.56
C PRO A 82 -10.56 14.68 -3.41
N HIS A 83 -10.58 14.11 -2.19
CA HIS A 83 -11.27 14.66 -1.02
C HIS A 83 -10.40 15.63 -0.21
N GLY A 84 -9.12 15.79 -0.56
CA GLY A 84 -8.22 16.81 -0.02
C GLY A 84 -6.88 16.23 0.44
N ILE A 85 -6.18 17.00 1.27
CA ILE A 85 -4.85 16.61 1.78
C ILE A 85 -5.03 15.61 2.92
N ILE A 86 -4.44 14.43 2.77
CA ILE A 86 -4.40 13.41 3.82
C ILE A 86 -3.20 13.65 4.73
N CYS A 87 -3.43 13.74 6.05
CA CYS A 87 -2.37 14.06 7.01
C CYS A 87 -1.17 13.08 6.98
N ASP A 88 -1.41 11.82 6.63
CA ASP A 88 -0.39 10.77 6.61
C ASP A 88 0.37 10.68 5.27
N GLU A 89 0.10 11.56 4.30
CA GLU A 89 0.71 11.55 2.97
C GLU A 89 2.24 11.70 3.02
N GLU A 90 2.73 12.71 3.75
CA GLU A 90 4.17 12.99 3.89
C GLU A 90 4.90 11.79 4.53
N ASP A 91 4.32 11.24 5.60
CA ASP A 91 4.87 10.09 6.31
C ASP A 91 4.90 8.85 5.42
N ALA A 92 3.85 8.59 4.65
CA ALA A 92 3.79 7.47 3.72
C ALA A 92 4.92 7.54 2.66
N ALA A 93 5.14 8.73 2.08
CA ALA A 93 6.18 8.95 1.10
C ALA A 93 7.59 8.84 1.72
N ALA A 94 7.82 9.50 2.86
CA ALA A 94 9.10 9.51 3.54
C ALA A 94 9.52 8.09 3.99
N ILE A 95 8.59 7.32 4.53
CA ILE A 95 8.84 5.95 4.98
C ILE A 95 9.09 5.02 3.79
N ALA A 96 8.35 5.15 2.68
CA ALA A 96 8.58 4.34 1.48
C ALA A 96 10.01 4.53 0.94
N VAL A 97 10.49 5.77 0.86
CA VAL A 97 11.86 6.09 0.42
C VAL A 97 12.91 5.56 1.42
N ARG A 98 12.67 5.74 2.72
CA ARG A 98 13.58 5.26 3.78
C ARG A 98 13.74 3.74 3.73
N GLU A 99 12.63 3.02 3.62
CA GLU A 99 12.62 1.55 3.54
C GLU A 99 13.29 1.05 2.25
N LEU A 100 13.14 1.77 1.12
CA LEU A 100 13.87 1.44 -0.10
C LEU A 100 15.39 1.50 0.10
N PHE A 101 15.89 2.59 0.69
CA PHE A 101 17.34 2.71 0.93
C PHE A 101 17.85 1.65 1.89
N LYS A 102 17.13 1.40 2.98
CA LYS A 102 17.48 0.36 3.94
C LYS A 102 17.52 -1.02 3.27
N PHE A 103 16.50 -1.37 2.48
CA PHE A 103 16.43 -2.66 1.80
C PHE A 103 17.60 -2.88 0.83
N ARG A 104 17.96 -1.85 0.04
CA ARG A 104 19.11 -1.94 -0.89
C ARG A 104 20.45 -2.04 -0.17
N GLU A 105 20.59 -1.36 0.97
CA GLU A 105 21.80 -1.48 1.79
C GLU A 105 21.97 -2.91 2.33
N GLU A 106 20.89 -3.53 2.81
CA GLU A 106 20.87 -4.91 3.29
C GLU A 106 21.20 -5.91 2.17
N GLU A 107 20.63 -5.75 0.97
CA GLU A 107 20.95 -6.59 -0.19
C GLU A 107 22.44 -6.51 -0.57
N TRP A 108 22.99 -5.30 -0.64
CA TRP A 108 24.41 -5.14 -0.96
C TRP A 108 25.33 -5.67 0.15
N ALA A 109 24.93 -5.57 1.41
CA ALA A 109 25.67 -6.15 2.53
C ALA A 109 25.71 -7.68 2.43
N ALA A 110 24.59 -8.32 2.09
CA ALA A 110 24.52 -9.76 1.86
C ALA A 110 25.44 -10.21 0.71
N MET A 111 25.39 -9.54 -0.44
CA MET A 111 26.26 -9.86 -1.59
C MET A 111 27.75 -9.71 -1.27
N ARG A 112 28.13 -8.68 -0.49
CA ARG A 112 29.53 -8.50 -0.05
C ARG A 112 29.99 -9.57 0.94
N ALA A 113 29.09 -10.09 1.77
CA ALA A 113 29.40 -11.17 2.70
C ALA A 113 29.60 -12.49 1.95
N GLU A 114 28.74 -12.80 0.99
CA GLU A 114 28.87 -13.98 0.12
C GLU A 114 30.17 -13.97 -0.68
N ALA A 115 30.57 -12.81 -1.22
CA ALA A 115 31.82 -12.67 -1.97
C ALA A 115 33.11 -12.83 -1.14
N ARG A 116 33.02 -12.83 0.20
CA ARG A 116 34.16 -13.00 1.13
C ARG A 116 34.25 -14.41 1.72
N SER A 117 33.25 -15.27 1.49
CA SER A 117 33.24 -16.68 1.92
C SER A 117 33.83 -17.59 0.85
#